data_AF-A0AAJ1RNS4-F1
#
_entry.id   AF-A0AAJ1RNS4-F1
#
_cell.length_a   1.000
_cell.length_b   1.000
_cell.length_c   1.000
_cell.angle_alpha   90.00
_cell.angle_beta   90.00
_cell.angle_gamma   90.00
#
_symmetry.space_group_name_H-M   'P 1'
#
loop_
_entity.id
_entity.type
_entity.pdbx_description
1 polymer ?
#
loop_
_entity_poly.entity_id
_entity_poly.type
_entity_poly.pdbx_seq_one_letter_code
_entity_poly.pdbx_strand_id
1 'polypeptide(L)'
;MWLEDSITKLERAAHAAWPGVLEEAQLPMVGWSYVLLSKREEKDRARISYLLEHPNHGLFKYRLQLQPRAQATFAAHYLRLEKASRAFQSSERLSLMKPMCLDIANQASLTTYAEGIHFSEYMRDAAEDNARQLELLQLAGEWLDTYHRTKVSKTRIFQPKHAVNYCHDLGEKFSQET
;
A
#
# COMPACT_ATOMS: atom_id res chain seq x y z
N MET A 1 33.36 12.65 11.38
CA MET A 1 33.66 11.28 10.88
C MET A 1 32.33 10.65 10.57
N TRP A 2 31.84 10.87 9.35
CA TRP A 2 30.52 10.42 8.90
C TRP A 2 30.73 9.09 8.18
N LEU A 3 30.16 8.01 8.71
CA LEU A 3 29.99 6.78 7.96
C LEU A 3 28.98 7.11 6.85
N GLU A 4 29.45 7.24 5.61
CA GLU A 4 28.58 7.07 4.45
C GLU A 4 28.02 5.65 4.54
N ASP A 5 26.83 5.51 5.09
CA ASP A 5 26.13 4.23 5.10
C ASP A 5 26.01 3.77 3.64
N SER A 6 26.75 2.71 3.33
CA SER A 6 26.81 2.18 1.98
C SER A 6 25.39 1.78 1.54
N ILE A 7 24.88 2.44 0.50
CA ILE A 7 23.56 2.16 -0.06
C ILE A 7 23.38 0.66 -0.32
N THR A 8 22.25 0.08 0.10
CA THR A 8 21.99 -1.36 -0.04
C THR A 8 21.72 -1.75 -1.50
N LYS A 9 21.77 -3.05 -1.81
CA LYS A 9 21.43 -3.56 -3.15
C LYS A 9 19.98 -3.20 -3.52
N LEU A 10 19.07 -3.29 -2.55
CA LEU A 10 17.67 -2.93 -2.73
C LEU A 10 17.48 -1.44 -3.05
N GLU A 11 18.17 -0.55 -2.34
CA GLU A 11 18.13 0.89 -2.62
C GLU A 11 18.74 1.21 -3.98
N ARG A 12 19.89 0.62 -4.33
CA ARG A 12 20.47 0.78 -5.68
C ARG A 12 19.50 0.36 -6.78
N ALA A 13 18.81 -0.76 -6.61
CA ALA A 13 17.81 -1.22 -7.57
C ALA A 13 16.64 -0.22 -7.67
N ALA A 14 16.18 0.32 -6.54
CA ALA A 14 15.11 1.31 -6.51
C ALA A 14 15.49 2.61 -7.22
N HIS A 15 16.70 3.14 -6.99
CA HIS A 15 17.18 4.35 -7.66
C HIS A 15 17.46 4.11 -9.15
N ALA A 16 17.97 2.93 -9.53
CA ALA A 16 18.23 2.60 -10.93
C ALA A 16 16.95 2.48 -11.77
N ALA A 17 15.86 1.95 -11.20
CA ALA A 17 14.57 1.84 -11.90
C ALA A 17 13.81 3.18 -11.98
N TRP A 18 14.12 4.13 -11.10
CA TRP A 18 13.34 5.36 -10.94
C TRP A 18 13.22 6.23 -12.22
N PRO A 19 14.30 6.46 -13.00
CA PRO A 19 14.20 7.18 -14.27
C PRO A 19 13.13 6.63 -15.24
N GLY A 20 13.07 5.31 -15.40
CA GLY A 20 12.09 4.68 -16.30
C GLY A 20 10.65 4.83 -15.78
N VAL A 21 10.47 4.81 -14.45
CA VAL A 21 9.15 5.06 -13.83
C VAL A 21 8.69 6.50 -14.07
N LEU A 22 9.61 7.47 -14.01
CA LEU A 22 9.30 8.87 -14.28
C LEU A 22 8.95 9.12 -15.75
N GLU A 23 9.73 8.55 -16.66
CA GLU A 23 9.50 8.65 -18.10
C GLU A 23 8.13 8.11 -18.48
N GLU A 24 7.80 6.89 -18.05
CA GLU A 24 6.50 6.26 -18.31
C GLU A 24 5.34 7.06 -17.68
N ALA A 25 5.54 7.63 -16.48
CA ALA A 25 4.54 8.46 -15.81
C ALA A 25 4.44 9.89 -16.39
N GLN A 26 5.28 10.26 -17.36
CA GLN A 26 5.40 11.62 -17.93
C GLN A 26 5.64 12.69 -16.85
N LEU A 27 6.51 12.35 -15.88
CA LEU A 27 6.85 13.21 -14.75
C LEU A 27 8.27 13.80 -14.89
N PRO A 28 8.58 14.93 -14.23
CA PRO A 28 9.91 15.56 -14.31
C PRO A 28 11.04 14.64 -13.85
N MET A 29 12.22 14.76 -14.46
CA MET A 29 13.39 13.95 -14.10
C MET A 29 14.10 14.39 -12.80
N VAL A 30 13.88 15.64 -12.38
CA VAL A 30 14.60 16.28 -11.27
C VAL A 30 13.62 16.98 -10.34
N GLY A 31 14.08 17.42 -9.16
CA GLY A 31 13.25 18.16 -8.20
C GLY A 31 12.48 17.28 -7.21
N TRP A 32 12.85 15.99 -7.10
CA TRP A 32 12.21 15.03 -6.19
C TRP A 32 12.90 14.96 -4.84
N SER A 33 12.10 15.02 -3.78
CA SER A 33 12.50 14.67 -2.42
C SER A 33 12.01 13.28 -2.06
N TYR A 34 12.81 12.52 -1.30
CA TYR A 34 12.54 11.12 -0.95
C TYR A 34 12.47 10.97 0.56
N VAL A 35 11.40 10.36 1.05
CA VAL A 35 11.29 9.92 2.44
C VAL A 35 11.05 8.42 2.46
N LEU A 36 11.91 7.68 3.16
CA LEU A 36 11.77 6.24 3.29
C LEU A 36 10.52 5.91 4.13
N LEU A 37 9.55 5.22 3.54
CA LEU A 37 8.34 4.78 4.26
C LEU A 37 8.51 3.39 4.87
N SER A 38 9.11 2.47 4.11
CA SER A 38 9.35 1.12 4.59
C SER A 38 10.46 0.45 3.80
N LYS A 39 11.28 -0.35 4.50
CA LYS A 39 12.31 -1.19 3.91
C LYS A 39 12.27 -2.56 4.56
N ARG A 40 12.30 -3.61 3.75
CA ARG A 40 12.42 -5.01 4.17
C ARG A 40 13.46 -5.65 3.28
N GLU A 41 14.50 -6.23 3.88
CA GLU A 41 15.60 -6.86 3.16
C GLU A 41 15.94 -8.18 3.84
N GLU A 42 15.08 -9.17 3.59
CA GLU A 42 15.22 -10.55 4.05
C GLU A 42 15.51 -11.44 2.84
N LYS A 43 16.09 -12.63 3.06
CA LYS A 43 16.58 -13.53 2.00
C LYS A 43 15.55 -13.83 0.89
N ASP A 44 14.28 -13.95 1.25
CA ASP A 44 13.20 -14.29 0.31
C ASP A 44 12.27 -13.10 0.03
N ARG A 45 12.53 -11.96 0.66
CA ARG A 45 11.65 -10.78 0.63
C ARG A 45 12.48 -9.50 0.72
N ALA A 46 12.68 -8.88 -0.44
CA ALA A 46 13.36 -7.60 -0.56
C ALA A 46 12.43 -6.59 -1.23
N ARG A 47 11.94 -5.61 -0.46
CA ARG A 47 11.07 -4.54 -0.96
C ARG A 47 11.31 -3.24 -0.22
N ILE A 48 11.14 -2.14 -0.95
CA ILE A 48 11.30 -0.79 -0.43
C ILE A 48 10.16 0.09 -0.92
N SER A 49 9.80 1.09 -0.13
CA SER A 49 8.82 2.09 -0.53
C SER A 49 9.23 3.46 -0.01
N TYR A 50 9.07 4.45 -0.88
CA TYR A 50 9.35 5.86 -0.63
C TYR A 50 8.08 6.67 -0.78
N LEU A 51 7.96 7.71 0.04
CA LEU A 51 7.17 8.89 -0.25
C LEU A 51 8.05 9.79 -1.11
N LEU A 52 7.48 10.26 -2.20
CA LEU A 52 8.12 11.17 -3.13
C LEU A 52 7.32 12.47 -3.18
N GLU A 53 8.02 13.58 -3.10
CA GLU A 53 7.44 14.90 -3.20
C GLU A 53 8.12 15.67 -4.32
N HIS A 54 7.30 16.33 -5.14
CA HIS A 54 7.79 17.32 -6.10
C HIS A 54 6.95 18.60 -5.97
N PRO A 55 7.58 19.79 -5.86
CA PRO A 55 6.89 21.05 -5.55
C PRO A 55 5.67 21.35 -6.43
N ASN A 56 5.74 20.97 -7.71
CA ASN A 56 4.69 21.25 -8.70
C ASN A 56 3.81 20.06 -9.09
N HIS A 57 4.07 18.85 -8.58
CA HIS A 57 3.38 17.63 -9.04
C HIS A 57 2.76 16.80 -7.91
N GLY A 58 2.99 17.18 -6.66
CA GLY A 58 2.35 16.58 -5.48
C GLY A 58 3.09 15.37 -4.92
N LEU A 59 2.35 14.57 -4.15
CA LEU A 59 2.88 13.45 -3.37
C LEU A 59 2.60 12.10 -4.04
N PHE A 60 3.63 11.26 -4.12
CA PHE A 60 3.54 9.92 -4.68
C PHE A 60 4.14 8.88 -3.74
N LYS A 61 3.66 7.64 -3.88
CA LYS A 61 4.27 6.47 -3.29
C LYS A 61 4.97 5.68 -4.37
N TYR A 62 6.28 5.59 -4.27
CA TYR A 62 7.09 4.71 -5.10
C TYR A 62 7.38 3.42 -4.34
N ARG A 63 7.19 2.28 -4.98
CA ARG A 63 7.51 0.96 -4.43
C ARG A 63 8.33 0.17 -5.43
N LEU A 64 9.39 -0.47 -4.95
CA LEU A 64 10.11 -1.50 -5.67
C LEU A 64 10.13 -2.80 -4.87
N GLN A 65 9.93 -3.93 -5.55
CA GLN A 65 10.12 -5.26 -5.00
C GLN A 65 11.24 -5.98 -5.75
N LEU A 66 12.40 -6.12 -5.13
CA LEU A 66 13.52 -6.85 -5.70
C LEU A 66 13.30 -8.37 -5.59
N GLN A 67 12.71 -8.83 -4.48
CA GLN A 67 12.41 -10.24 -4.25
C GLN A 67 11.07 -10.44 -3.52
N PRO A 68 10.30 -11.49 -3.84
CA PRO A 68 10.56 -12.46 -4.90
C PRO A 68 10.39 -11.84 -6.30
N ARG A 69 11.01 -12.49 -7.29
CA ARG A 69 10.84 -12.13 -8.70
C ARG A 69 9.60 -12.84 -9.25
N ALA A 70 8.46 -12.17 -9.13
CA ALA A 70 7.14 -12.65 -9.53
C ALA A 70 6.39 -11.56 -10.32
N GLN A 71 6.95 -11.17 -11.46
CA GLN A 71 6.49 -10.01 -12.27
C GLN A 71 5.00 -10.09 -12.62
N ALA A 72 4.52 -11.25 -13.05
CA ALA A 72 3.12 -11.46 -13.39
C ALA A 72 2.18 -11.24 -12.19
N THR A 73 2.57 -11.71 -11.00
CA THR A 73 1.78 -11.50 -9.77
C THR A 73 1.82 -10.03 -9.33
N PHE A 74 3.00 -9.40 -9.43
CA PHE A 74 3.16 -7.97 -9.14
C PHE A 74 2.28 -7.11 -10.05
N ALA A 75 2.33 -7.35 -11.36
CA ALA A 75 1.49 -6.68 -12.35
C ALA A 75 0.00 -6.94 -12.11
N ALA A 76 -0.40 -8.18 -11.85
CA ALA A 76 -1.80 -8.53 -11.57
C ALA A 76 -2.35 -7.79 -10.33
N HIS A 77 -1.54 -7.59 -9.29
CA HIS A 77 -1.94 -6.78 -8.14
C HIS A 77 -2.13 -5.31 -8.49
N TYR A 78 -1.23 -4.73 -9.27
CA TYR A 78 -1.33 -3.34 -9.71
C TYR A 78 -2.56 -3.12 -10.62
N LEU A 79 -2.79 -4.00 -11.60
CA LEU A 79 -3.95 -3.91 -12.50
C LEU A 79 -5.29 -4.03 -11.77
N ARG A 80 -5.36 -4.80 -10.67
CA ARG A 80 -6.55 -4.83 -9.80
C ARG A 80 -6.78 -3.48 -9.12
N LEU A 81 -5.72 -2.84 -8.64
CA LEU A 81 -5.78 -1.50 -8.06
C LEU A 81 -6.20 -0.47 -9.11
N GLU A 82 -5.66 -0.55 -10.33
CA GLU A 82 -6.06 0.32 -11.44
C GLU A 82 -7.53 0.19 -11.78
N LYS A 83 -8.01 -1.05 -11.95
CA LYS A 83 -9.44 -1.30 -12.18
C LYS A 83 -10.29 -0.77 -11.02
N ALA A 84 -9.83 -0.94 -9.78
CA ALA A 84 -10.52 -0.43 -8.60
C ALA A 84 -10.57 1.09 -8.60
N SER A 85 -9.43 1.76 -8.81
CA SER A 85 -9.32 3.22 -8.82
C SER A 85 -10.15 3.87 -9.91
N ARG A 86 -10.29 3.23 -11.09
CA ARG A 86 -11.14 3.74 -12.17
C ARG A 86 -12.64 3.65 -11.85
N ALA A 87 -13.06 2.63 -11.10
CA ALA A 87 -14.47 2.41 -10.76
C ALA A 87 -14.87 3.06 -9.43
N PHE A 88 -13.91 3.40 -8.58
CA PHE A 88 -14.15 4.00 -7.27
C PHE A 88 -14.52 5.47 -7.41
N GLN A 89 -15.71 5.82 -6.92
CA GLN A 89 -16.18 7.20 -6.89
C GLN A 89 -15.55 7.91 -5.69
N SER A 90 -14.39 8.54 -5.92
CA SER A 90 -13.73 9.31 -4.88
C SER A 90 -14.57 10.53 -4.47
N SER A 91 -14.59 10.82 -3.18
CA SER A 91 -15.13 12.03 -2.58
C SER A 91 -14.06 12.68 -1.69
N GLU A 92 -14.37 13.82 -1.07
CA GLU A 92 -13.48 14.45 -0.09
C GLU A 92 -13.19 13.52 1.11
N ARG A 93 -14.13 12.66 1.49
CA ARG A 93 -13.99 11.74 2.63
C ARG A 93 -13.48 10.35 2.24
N LEU A 94 -13.78 9.89 1.03
CA LEU A 94 -13.45 8.54 0.57
C LEU A 94 -12.57 8.60 -0.65
N SER A 95 -11.35 8.09 -0.54
CA SER A 95 -10.42 8.05 -1.65
C SER A 95 -9.77 6.68 -1.79
N LEU A 96 -9.26 6.41 -2.98
CA LEU A 96 -8.39 5.29 -3.27
C LEU A 96 -7.18 5.84 -4.02
N MET A 97 -5.99 5.34 -3.66
CA MET A 97 -4.75 5.73 -4.33
C MET A 97 -4.85 5.51 -5.84
N LYS A 98 -4.43 6.50 -6.62
CA LYS A 98 -4.49 6.45 -8.08
C LYS A 98 -3.20 5.83 -8.63
N PRO A 99 -3.30 4.79 -9.47
CA PRO A 99 -2.14 4.23 -10.15
C PRO A 99 -1.59 5.20 -11.19
N MET A 100 -0.27 5.37 -11.21
CA MET A 100 0.43 6.30 -12.11
C MET A 100 1.32 5.56 -13.10
N CYS A 101 2.14 4.62 -12.62
CA CYS A 101 3.03 3.84 -13.47
C CYS A 101 3.26 2.44 -12.89
N LEU A 102 3.37 1.46 -13.80
CA LEU A 102 3.80 0.09 -13.51
C LEU A 102 4.99 -0.28 -14.39
N ASP A 103 6.16 -0.42 -13.78
CA ASP A 103 7.33 -1.00 -14.41
C ASP A 103 7.44 -2.49 -14.03
N ILE A 104 6.92 -3.33 -14.91
CA ILE A 104 6.95 -4.80 -14.76
C ILE A 104 8.39 -5.31 -14.81
N ALA A 105 9.23 -4.70 -15.66
CA ALA A 105 10.61 -5.10 -15.86
C ALA A 105 11.44 -4.90 -14.60
N ASN A 106 11.14 -3.93 -13.73
CA ASN A 106 11.83 -3.79 -12.44
C ASN A 106 10.99 -4.21 -11.22
N GLN A 107 9.71 -4.56 -11.40
CA GLN A 107 8.73 -4.71 -10.32
C GLN A 107 8.65 -3.45 -9.46
N ALA A 108 8.56 -2.34 -10.17
CA ALA A 108 8.42 -1.01 -9.64
C ALA A 108 7.01 -0.47 -9.95
N SER A 109 6.47 0.33 -9.04
CA SER A 109 5.17 0.95 -9.22
C SER A 109 5.12 2.31 -8.57
N LEU A 110 4.40 3.23 -9.20
CA LEU A 110 4.10 4.56 -8.70
C LEU A 110 2.58 4.72 -8.55
N THR A 111 2.16 5.23 -7.39
CA THR A 111 0.77 5.62 -7.12
C THR A 111 0.75 7.01 -6.50
N THR A 112 -0.38 7.71 -6.53
CA THR A 112 -0.55 8.88 -5.66
C THR A 112 -0.40 8.47 -4.20
N TYR A 113 0.12 9.37 -3.37
CA TYR A 113 0.16 9.17 -1.93
C TYR A 113 -1.20 9.48 -1.32
N ALA A 114 -1.62 8.70 -0.33
CA ALA A 114 -2.77 9.01 0.51
C ALA A 114 -2.23 9.49 1.85
N GLU A 115 -2.48 10.75 2.16
CA GLU A 115 -2.03 11.38 3.40
C GLU A 115 -2.73 10.79 4.62
N GLY A 116 -2.04 10.82 5.76
CA GLY A 116 -2.52 10.31 7.04
C GLY A 116 -1.67 9.17 7.60
N ILE A 117 -2.11 8.67 8.75
CA ILE A 117 -1.51 7.54 9.46
C ILE A 117 -2.31 6.26 9.26
N HIS A 118 -1.71 5.12 9.64
CA HIS A 118 -2.40 3.84 9.57
C HIS A 118 -3.64 3.83 10.48
N PHE A 119 -4.73 3.20 10.02
CA PHE A 119 -5.97 3.08 10.80
C PHE A 119 -5.74 2.48 12.20
N SER A 120 -4.79 1.55 12.34
CA SER A 120 -4.40 0.98 13.63
C SER A 120 -3.84 2.00 14.62
N GLU A 121 -3.21 3.07 14.13
CA GLU A 121 -2.69 4.15 14.97
C GLU A 121 -3.84 5.03 15.44
N TYR A 122 -4.75 5.43 14.56
CA TYR A 122 -5.98 6.12 14.96
C TYR A 122 -6.80 5.33 16.00
N MET A 123 -6.93 4.01 15.82
CA MET A 123 -7.62 3.14 16.79
C MET A 123 -6.86 3.04 18.11
N ARG A 124 -5.53 3.03 18.09
CA ARG A 124 -4.70 3.03 19.30
C ARG A 124 -4.86 4.34 20.06
N ASP A 125 -4.85 5.48 19.37
CA ASP A 125 -4.99 6.79 20.00
C ASP A 125 -6.40 6.98 20.60
N ALA A 126 -7.40 6.35 19.99
CA ALA A 126 -8.77 6.31 20.49
C ALA A 126 -9.03 5.17 21.50
N ALA A 127 -8.01 4.48 22.02
CA ALA A 127 -8.19 3.27 22.84
C ALA A 127 -9.18 3.43 24.02
N GLU A 128 -9.16 4.59 24.67
CA GLU A 128 -10.00 4.90 25.84
C GLU A 128 -11.25 5.76 25.49
N ASP A 129 -11.46 6.08 24.22
CA ASP A 129 -12.59 6.88 23.73
C ASP A 129 -13.48 6.03 22.81
N ASN A 130 -14.45 5.37 23.42
CA ASN A 130 -15.41 4.50 22.72
C ASN A 130 -16.22 5.24 21.64
N ALA A 131 -16.56 6.51 21.88
CA ALA A 131 -17.29 7.30 20.89
C ALA A 131 -16.42 7.54 19.66
N ARG A 132 -15.16 7.93 19.88
CA ARG A 132 -14.20 8.12 18.79
C ARG A 132 -13.89 6.83 18.03
N GLN A 133 -13.76 5.71 18.72
CA GLN A 133 -13.60 4.40 18.07
C GLN A 133 -14.78 4.06 17.16
N LEU A 134 -16.00 4.29 17.64
CA LEU A 134 -17.20 4.04 16.85
C LEU A 134 -17.21 4.88 15.57
N GLU A 135 -16.87 6.17 15.65
CA GLU A 135 -16.76 7.04 14.47
C GLU A 135 -15.72 6.53 13.46
N LEU A 136 -14.55 6.10 13.95
CA LEU A 136 -13.49 5.54 13.10
C LEU A 136 -13.93 4.25 12.41
N LEU A 137 -14.61 3.37 13.14
CA LEU A 137 -15.15 2.12 12.60
C LEU A 137 -16.27 2.37 11.59
N GLN A 138 -17.14 3.35 11.83
CA GLN A 138 -18.18 3.76 10.89
C GLN A 138 -17.55 4.27 9.59
N LEU A 139 -16.53 5.13 9.66
CA LEU A 139 -15.82 5.62 8.48
C LEU A 139 -15.16 4.47 7.69
N ALA A 140 -14.52 3.53 8.37
CA ALA A 140 -13.95 2.34 7.73
C ALA A 140 -15.04 1.47 7.06
N GLY A 141 -16.20 1.32 7.71
CA GLY A 141 -17.37 0.63 7.19
C GLY A 141 -17.93 1.29 5.93
N GLU A 142 -18.10 2.61 5.94
CA GLU A 142 -18.55 3.40 4.78
C GLU A 142 -17.61 3.26 3.59
N TRP A 143 -16.29 3.30 3.85
CA TRP A 143 -15.29 3.08 2.80
C TRP A 143 -15.38 1.67 2.20
N LEU A 144 -15.53 0.64 3.05
CA LEU A 144 -15.67 -0.75 2.62
C LEU A 144 -16.96 -0.99 1.82
N ASP A 145 -18.09 -0.44 2.25
CA ASP A 145 -19.36 -0.52 1.53
C ASP A 145 -19.23 0.13 0.15
N THR A 146 -18.69 1.35 0.10
CA THR A 146 -18.44 2.07 -1.15
C THR A 146 -17.54 1.28 -2.08
N TYR A 147 -16.43 0.73 -1.56
CA TYR A 147 -15.51 -0.10 -2.33
C TYR A 147 -16.21 -1.34 -2.89
N HIS A 148 -17.02 -2.05 -2.10
CA HIS A 148 -17.72 -3.25 -2.57
C HIS A 148 -18.77 -2.93 -3.65
N ARG A 149 -19.46 -1.79 -3.55
CA ARG A 149 -20.45 -1.36 -4.55
C ARG A 149 -19.85 -1.08 -5.94
N THR A 150 -18.54 -0.85 -6.03
CA THR A 150 -17.85 -0.70 -7.33
C THR A 150 -17.87 -1.97 -8.19
N LYS A 151 -18.16 -3.15 -7.61
CA LYS A 151 -18.19 -4.46 -8.32
C LYS A 151 -16.94 -4.76 -9.15
N VAL A 152 -15.78 -4.21 -8.77
CA VAL A 152 -14.50 -4.34 -9.50
C VAL A 152 -14.04 -5.80 -9.63
N SER A 153 -14.44 -6.64 -8.69
CA SER A 153 -14.29 -8.09 -8.73
C SER A 153 -15.63 -8.78 -8.92
N LYS A 154 -15.76 -9.64 -9.95
CA LYS A 154 -16.89 -10.59 -10.06
C LYS A 154 -16.80 -11.73 -9.05
N THR A 155 -15.64 -11.92 -8.41
CA THR A 155 -15.37 -13.05 -7.53
C THR A 155 -15.25 -12.55 -6.10
N ARG A 156 -16.37 -12.59 -5.37
CA ARG A 156 -16.37 -12.74 -3.91
C ARG A 156 -17.55 -13.62 -3.53
N ILE A 157 -17.32 -14.92 -3.46
CA ILE A 157 -18.10 -15.74 -2.54
C ILE A 157 -17.36 -15.56 -1.21
N PHE A 158 -17.86 -14.67 -0.36
CA PHE A 158 -17.45 -14.70 1.05
C PHE A 158 -17.77 -16.10 1.56
N GLN A 159 -16.78 -16.77 2.15
CA GLN A 159 -16.88 -18.13 2.66
C GLN A 159 -16.81 -18.04 4.19
N PRO A 160 -17.97 -17.87 4.87
CA PRO A 160 -18.01 -17.58 6.31
C PRO A 160 -17.25 -18.61 7.14
N LYS A 161 -17.21 -19.85 6.67
CA LYS A 161 -16.45 -20.96 7.27
C LYS A 161 -14.99 -20.61 7.57
N HIS A 162 -14.32 -19.82 6.74
CA HIS A 162 -12.90 -19.47 6.98
C HIS A 162 -12.75 -18.46 8.13
N ALA A 163 -13.69 -17.53 8.28
CA ALA A 163 -13.69 -16.59 9.40
C ALA A 163 -14.09 -17.30 10.71
N VAL A 164 -15.12 -18.15 10.65
CA VAL A 164 -15.59 -18.94 11.81
C VAL A 164 -14.50 -19.88 12.31
N ASN A 165 -13.84 -20.63 11.41
CA ASN A 165 -12.76 -21.54 11.82
C ASN A 165 -11.58 -20.77 12.42
N TYR A 166 -11.20 -19.63 11.84
CA TYR A 166 -10.13 -18.80 12.41
C TYR A 166 -10.45 -18.30 13.83
N CYS A 167 -11.69 -17.86 14.07
CA CYS A 167 -12.13 -17.47 15.42
C CYS A 167 -12.16 -18.65 16.39
N HIS A 168 -12.55 -19.83 15.92
CA HIS A 168 -12.52 -21.06 16.71
C HIS A 168 -11.09 -21.44 17.10
N ASP A 169 -10.17 -21.44 16.14
CA ASP A 169 -8.74 -21.74 16.34
C ASP A 169 -8.09 -20.76 17.32
N LEU A 170 -8.48 -19.48 17.28
CA LEU A 170 -8.05 -18.50 18.27
C LEU A 170 -8.61 -18.80 19.66
N GLY A 171 -9.90 -19.12 19.75
CA GLY A 171 -10.54 -19.51 21.02
C GLY A 171 -9.90 -20.74 21.66
N GLU A 172 -9.55 -21.75 20.87
CA GLU A 172 -8.84 -22.93 21.33
C GLU A 172 -7.41 -22.61 21.80
N LYS A 173 -6.68 -21.75 21.08
CA LYS A 173 -5.34 -21.31 21.49
C LYS A 173 -5.35 -20.57 22.83
N PHE A 174 -6.29 -19.66 23.02
CA PHE A 174 -6.40 -18.92 24.29
C PHE A 174 -6.88 -19.81 25.45
N SER A 175 -7.62 -20.88 25.16
CA SER A 175 -8.07 -21.85 26.18
C SER A 175 -6.96 -22.84 26.60
N GLN A 176 -5.89 -22.97 25.83
CA GLN A 176 -4.74 -23.85 26.15
C GLN A 176 -3.61 -23.12 26.90
N GLU A 177 -3.64 -21.78 26.95
CA GLU A 177 -2.66 -20.95 27.64
C GLU A 177 -3.14 -20.45 29.02
N THR A 178 -4.29 -20.96 29.51
CA THR A 178 -4.81 -20.73 30.88
C THR A 178 -4.79 -22.03 31.68
#